data_AF-A0A967P723-F1
#
_entry.id   AF-A0A967P723-F1
#
_cell.length_a   1.000
_cell.length_b   1.000
_cell.length_c   1.000
_cell.angle_alpha   90.00
_cell.angle_beta   90.00
_cell.angle_gamma   90.00
#
_symmetry.space_group_name_H-M   'P 1'
#
loop_
_entity.id
_entity.type
_entity.pdbx_description
1 polymer ?
#
loop_
_entity_poly.entity_id
_entity_poly.type
_entity_poly.pdbx_seq_one_letter_code
_entity_poly.pdbx_strand_id
1 'polypeptide(L)'
;MATVSKYLVFGPADTLRRMPEQLFNDIEPKYLYKYQSSDNGDEVHVAVYEEYEKQINASVTLTCIIEFTGKQNRFELKKTGGRMGFRGSSLDEEKRTIDDEVIDFILDFGKRFGLTVQQEKEQQVEEGES
;
A
#
# COMPACT_ATOMS: atom_id res chain seq x y z
N MET A 1 -9.31 4.14 -14.04
CA MET A 1 -7.84 4.19 -13.89
C MET A 1 -7.52 3.58 -12.53
N ALA A 2 -6.60 2.61 -12.47
CA ALA A 2 -6.16 2.05 -11.20
C ALA A 2 -5.19 3.06 -10.59
N THR A 3 -5.61 3.75 -9.54
CA THR A 3 -4.74 4.66 -8.79
C THR A 3 -3.70 3.82 -8.07
N VAL A 4 -2.43 3.95 -8.46
CA VAL A 4 -1.32 3.31 -7.76
C VAL A 4 -0.66 4.37 -6.89
N SER A 5 -0.71 4.18 -5.57
CA SER A 5 -0.01 5.06 -4.63
C SER A 5 1.34 4.45 -4.30
N LYS A 6 2.42 5.21 -4.51
CA LYS A 6 3.79 4.75 -4.27
C LYS A 6 4.43 5.54 -3.13
N TYR A 7 5.01 4.82 -2.17
CA TYR A 7 5.74 5.40 -1.06
C TYR A 7 7.15 4.82 -0.99
N LEU A 8 8.14 5.69 -0.88
CA LEU A 8 9.53 5.35 -0.66
C LEU A 8 9.89 5.69 0.79
N VAL A 9 10.34 4.70 1.55
CA VAL A 9 10.74 4.87 2.95
C VAL A 9 12.23 4.62 3.08
N PHE A 10 12.94 5.62 3.59
CA PHE A 10 14.39 5.61 3.77
C PHE A 10 14.75 5.58 5.25
N GLY A 11 15.79 4.81 5.58
CA GLY A 11 16.36 4.78 6.93
C GLY A 11 17.29 3.58 7.15
N PRO A 12 17.56 3.22 8.41
CA PRO A 12 18.43 2.09 8.75
C PRO A 12 17.86 0.76 8.24
N ALA A 13 18.70 -0.06 7.61
CA ALA A 13 18.30 -1.34 6.99
C ALA A 13 17.59 -2.28 7.97
N ASP A 14 18.07 -2.37 9.22
CA ASP A 14 17.47 -3.23 10.25
C ASP A 14 16.04 -2.81 10.62
N THR A 15 15.78 -1.50 10.63
CA THR A 15 14.44 -0.96 10.91
C THR A 15 13.51 -1.16 9.72
N LEU A 16 14.01 -0.94 8.51
CA LEU A 16 13.25 -1.15 7.28
C LEU A 16 12.82 -2.62 7.11
N ARG A 17 13.68 -3.59 7.44
CA ARG A 17 13.33 -5.02 7.40
C ARG A 17 12.21 -5.43 8.35
N ARG A 18 12.06 -4.72 9.48
CA ARG A 18 11.01 -5.01 10.48
C ARG A 18 9.65 -4.42 10.10
N MET A 19 9.64 -3.45 9.19
CA MET A 19 8.44 -2.72 8.82
C MET A 19 7.35 -3.60 8.19
N PRO A 20 7.66 -4.50 7.23
CA PRO A 20 6.65 -5.40 6.66
C PRO A 20 6.05 -6.34 7.71
N GLU A 21 6.88 -6.94 8.58
CA GLU A 21 6.39 -7.86 9.61
C GLU A 21 5.48 -7.17 10.63
N GLN A 22 5.81 -5.93 11.03
CA GLN A 22 4.92 -5.16 11.90
C GLN A 22 3.62 -4.78 11.20
N LEU A 23 3.66 -4.40 9.92
CA LEU A 23 2.45 -4.12 9.15
C LEU A 23 1.51 -5.32 9.14
N PHE A 24 2.02 -6.52 8.87
CA PHE A 24 1.20 -7.73 8.79
C PHE A 24 0.66 -8.21 10.14
N ASN A 25 1.32 -7.83 11.24
CA ASN A 25 0.83 -8.11 12.59
C ASN A 25 -0.29 -7.16 13.01
N ASP A 26 -0.19 -5.89 12.60
CA ASP A 26 -1.19 -4.87 12.92
C ASP A 26 -2.41 -4.98 11.99
N ILE A 27 -2.17 -5.25 10.71
CA ILE A 27 -3.18 -5.41 9.66
C ILE A 27 -2.96 -6.77 9.01
N GLU A 28 -3.76 -7.77 9.39
CA GLU A 28 -3.60 -9.14 8.87
C GLU A 28 -4.06 -9.24 7.40
N PRO A 29 -3.15 -9.58 6.46
CA PRO A 29 -3.53 -9.76 5.06
C PRO A 29 -4.24 -11.09 4.86
N LYS A 30 -5.22 -11.12 3.96
CA LYS A 30 -5.91 -12.36 3.60
C LYS A 30 -5.00 -13.32 2.83
N TYR A 31 -4.15 -12.77 1.97
CA TYR A 31 -3.10 -13.52 1.27
C TYR A 31 -1.77 -12.81 1.42
N LEU A 32 -0.73 -13.57 1.73
CA LEU A 32 0.63 -13.06 1.87
C LEU A 32 1.58 -13.95 1.08
N TYR A 33 2.30 -13.34 0.15
CA TYR A 33 3.41 -13.96 -0.57
C TYR A 33 4.72 -13.30 -0.14
N LYS A 34 5.72 -14.12 0.16
CA LYS A 34 7.06 -13.67 0.54
C LYS A 34 8.07 -14.25 -0.43
N TYR A 35 8.93 -13.39 -0.96
CA TYR A 35 10.06 -13.76 -1.78
C TYR A 35 11.32 -13.13 -1.20
N GLN A 36 12.38 -13.92 -1.11
CA GLN A 36 13.69 -13.47 -0.69
C GLN A 36 14.71 -13.91 -1.73
N SER A 37 15.44 -12.94 -2.29
CA SER A 37 16.49 -13.21 -3.26
C SER A 37 17.70 -13.80 -2.54
N SER A 38 18.18 -14.95 -3.02
CA SER A 38 19.39 -15.60 -2.50
C SER A 38 20.66 -14.81 -2.78
N ASP A 39 20.66 -13.98 -3.83
CA ASP A 39 21.90 -13.43 -4.39
C ASP A 39 22.17 -12.00 -3.90
N ASN A 40 21.11 -11.19 -3.75
CA ASN A 40 21.22 -9.77 -3.39
C ASN A 40 20.70 -9.45 -1.98
N GLY A 41 20.02 -10.40 -1.32
CA GLY A 41 19.35 -10.14 -0.04
C GLY A 41 18.15 -9.18 -0.14
N ASP A 42 17.65 -8.96 -1.35
CA ASP A 42 16.43 -8.22 -1.63
C ASP A 42 15.22 -9.05 -1.18
N GLU A 43 14.25 -8.38 -0.56
CA GLU A 43 13.03 -9.02 -0.05
C GLU A 43 11.79 -8.37 -0.66
N VAL A 44 10.88 -9.19 -1.18
CA VAL A 44 9.61 -8.73 -1.75
C VAL A 44 8.47 -9.41 -1.03
N HIS A 45 7.57 -8.59 -0.49
CA HIS A 45 6.34 -9.04 0.13
C HIS A 45 5.15 -8.55 -0.68
N VAL A 46 4.22 -9.44 -1.00
CA VAL A 46 2.95 -9.09 -1.66
C VAL A 46 1.82 -9.49 -0.73
N ALA A 47 1.15 -8.49 -0.16
CA ALA A 47 0.02 -8.64 0.73
C ALA A 47 -1.26 -8.22 0.02
N VAL A 48 -2.30 -9.05 0.11
CA VAL A 48 -3.63 -8.75 -0.43
C VAL A 48 -4.61 -8.65 0.71
N TYR A 49 -5.22 -7.48 0.85
CA TYR A 49 -6.30 -7.19 1.78
C TYR A 49 -7.63 -7.19 1.04
N GLU A 50 -8.67 -7.72 1.67
CA GLU A 50 -10.03 -7.68 1.13
C GLU A 50 -10.95 -6.97 2.10
N GLU A 51 -11.63 -5.93 1.61
CA GLU A 51 -12.66 -5.21 2.32
C GLU A 51 -14.03 -5.65 1.77
N TYR A 52 -14.80 -6.34 2.61
CA TYR A 52 -16.14 -6.81 2.28
C TYR A 52 -17.18 -5.77 2.71
N GLU A 53 -17.65 -4.93 1.78
CA GLU A 53 -18.82 -4.11 2.04
C GLU A 53 -20.11 -4.90 1.78
N LYS A 54 -20.88 -5.15 2.85
CA LYS A 54 -22.13 -5.95 2.81
C LYS A 54 -23.31 -5.29 2.10
N GLN A 55 -23.24 -4.00 1.73
CA GLN A 55 -24.42 -3.28 1.24
C GLN A 55 -24.65 -3.37 -0.27
N ILE A 56 -23.61 -3.64 -1.05
CA ILE A 56 -23.68 -3.86 -2.49
C ILE A 56 -22.66 -4.97 -2.75
N ASN A 57 -22.97 -6.02 -3.51
CA ASN A 57 -22.07 -7.16 -3.80
C ASN A 57 -20.78 -6.75 -4.54
N ALA A 58 -19.95 -5.92 -3.93
CA ALA A 58 -18.74 -5.34 -4.46
C ALA A 58 -17.65 -5.51 -3.40
N SER A 59 -16.68 -6.36 -3.70
CA SER A 59 -15.46 -6.48 -2.92
C SER A 59 -14.46 -5.41 -3.39
N VAL A 60 -13.88 -4.69 -2.44
CA VAL A 60 -12.71 -3.86 -2.68
C VAL A 60 -11.50 -4.65 -2.21
N THR A 61 -10.47 -4.69 -3.03
CA THR A 61 -9.21 -5.38 -2.72
C THR A 61 -8.06 -4.40 -2.80
N LEU A 62 -7.17 -4.44 -1.81
CA LEU A 62 -5.96 -3.65 -1.80
C LEU A 62 -4.77 -4.60 -1.89
N THR A 63 -3.99 -4.46 -2.95
CA THR A 63 -2.71 -5.16 -3.06
C THR A 63 -1.60 -4.21 -2.63
N CYS A 64 -0.91 -4.56 -1.56
CA CYS A 64 0.27 -3.88 -1.06
C CYS A 64 1.52 -4.69 -1.45
N ILE A 65 2.39 -4.08 -2.25
CA ILE A 65 3.68 -4.65 -2.63
C ILE A 65 4.76 -3.90 -1.86
N ILE A 66 5.60 -4.62 -1.14
CA ILE A 66 6.69 -4.06 -0.35
C ILE A 66 7.99 -4.67 -0.83
N GLU A 67 8.85 -3.85 -1.41
CA GLU A 67 10.17 -4.24 -1.88
C GLU A 67 11.24 -3.60 -0.98
N PHE A 68 12.10 -4.41 -0.40
CA PHE A 68 13.28 -3.99 0.35
C PHE A 68 14.53 -4.22 -0.49
N THR A 69 15.29 -3.15 -0.70
CA THR A 69 16.53 -3.14 -1.53
C THR A 69 17.78 -2.81 -0.72
N GLY A 70 17.76 -3.09 0.60
CA GLY A 70 18.89 -2.78 1.50
C GLY A 70 18.96 -1.32 1.96
N LYS A 71 18.58 -0.37 1.11
CA LYS A 71 18.67 1.08 1.38
C LYS A 71 17.32 1.75 1.62
N GLN A 72 16.26 1.17 1.07
CA GLN A 72 14.92 1.72 1.12
C GLN A 72 13.87 0.60 1.07
N ASN A 73 12.69 0.88 1.61
CA ASN A 73 11.47 0.15 1.33
C ASN A 73 10.65 0.91 0.29
N ARG A 74 10.21 0.21 -0.75
CA ARG A 74 9.24 0.72 -1.72
C ARG A 74 7.90 0.04 -1.47
N PHE A 75 6.90 0.85 -1.16
CA PHE A 75 5.52 0.43 -1.02
C PHE A 75 4.76 0.82 -2.28
N GLU A 76 4.09 -0.14 -2.92
CA GLU A 76 3.12 0.12 -3.98
C GLU A 76 1.75 -0.38 -3.53
N LEU A 77 0.82 0.55 -3.40
CA LEU A 77 -0.56 0.30 -3.02
C LEU A 77 -1.41 0.35 -4.29
N LYS A 78 -2.03 -0.77 -4.63
CA LYS A 78 -2.90 -0.92 -5.79
C LYS A 78 -4.29 -1.33 -5.35
N LYS A 79 -5.23 -0.40 -5.43
CA LYS A 79 -6.65 -0.65 -5.18
C LYS A 79 -7.31 -1.25 -6.43
N THR A 80 -7.98 -2.38 -6.25
CA THR A 80 -8.69 -3.10 -7.32
C THR A 80 -10.09 -3.48 -6.84
N GLY A 81 -11.10 -3.33 -7.70
CA GLY A 81 -12.50 -3.59 -7.34
C GLY A 81 -13.20 -2.32 -6.81
N GLY A 82 -14.46 -2.51 -6.38
CA GLY A 82 -15.39 -1.39 -6.15
C GLY A 82 -16.14 -0.99 -7.43
N ARG A 83 -17.41 -0.64 -7.27
CA ARG A 83 -18.22 -0.10 -8.37
C ARG A 83 -17.88 1.38 -8.50
N MET A 84 -17.46 1.85 -9.68
CA MET A 84 -17.58 3.28 -10.01
C MET A 84 -19.07 3.59 -10.04
N GLY A 85 -19.63 3.93 -8.87
CA GLY A 85 -21.05 4.16 -8.69
C GLY A 85 -21.54 5.31 -9.57
N PHE A 86 -22.78 5.18 -10.03
CA PHE A 86 -23.55 6.24 -10.68
C PHE A 86 -23.50 7.51 -9.80
N ARG A 87 -23.24 8.68 -10.40
CA ARG A 87 -23.19 9.99 -9.71
C ARG A 87 -24.38 10.12 -8.74
N GLY A 88 -24.13 10.04 -7.42
CA GLY A 88 -25.16 10.19 -6.39
C GLY A 88 -25.23 9.07 -5.34
N SER A 89 -24.44 8.00 -5.47
CA SER A 89 -24.22 7.04 -4.37
C SER A 89 -22.93 7.42 -3.64
N SER A 90 -23.04 8.36 -2.70
CA SER A 90 -21.98 8.63 -1.74
C SER A 90 -21.81 7.39 -0.89
N LEU A 91 -20.72 6.65 -1.10
CA LEU A 91 -20.22 5.73 -0.08
C LEU A 91 -19.91 6.61 1.15
N ASP A 92 -20.26 6.14 2.35
CA ASP A 92 -19.97 6.85 3.60
C ASP A 92 -18.49 7.24 3.62
N GLU A 93 -18.19 8.52 3.40
CA GLU A 93 -16.83 9.09 3.46
C GLU A 93 -16.24 8.99 4.88
N GLU A 94 -17.02 8.53 5.86
CA GLU A 94 -16.64 8.38 7.27
C GLU A 94 -16.01 7.03 7.62
N LYS A 95 -16.10 6.00 6.76
CA LYS A 95 -15.41 4.73 7.01
C LYS A 95 -13.96 4.83 6.56
N ARG A 96 -13.04 4.70 7.52
CA ARG A 96 -11.61 4.47 7.24
C ARG A 96 -11.50 3.25 6.34
N THR A 97 -10.89 3.43 5.18
CA THR A 97 -10.66 2.33 4.25
C THR A 97 -9.36 1.61 4.62
N ILE A 98 -9.21 0.36 4.17
CA ILE A 98 -7.97 -0.40 4.38
C ILE A 98 -6.74 0.30 3.77
N ASP A 99 -6.95 1.13 2.75
CA ASP A 99 -5.89 1.96 2.15
C ASP A 99 -5.40 3.03 3.13
N ASP A 100 -6.33 3.70 3.81
CA ASP A 100 -6.01 4.70 4.84
C ASP A 100 -5.25 4.07 6.01
N GLU A 101 -5.66 2.87 6.46
CA GLU A 101 -4.98 2.16 7.56
C GLU A 101 -3.53 1.80 7.21
N VAL A 102 -3.27 1.32 5.99
CA VAL A 102 -1.91 0.98 5.54
C VAL A 102 -1.07 2.25 5.38
N ILE A 103 -1.64 3.34 4.87
CA ILE A 103 -0.94 4.63 4.73
C ILE A 103 -0.60 5.21 6.10
N ASP A 104 -1.57 5.22 7.03
CA ASP A 104 -1.38 5.68 8.40
C ASP A 104 -0.27 4.89 9.10
N PHE A 105 -0.26 3.56 8.94
CA PHE A 105 0.83 2.73 9.45
C PHE A 105 2.20 3.16 8.91
N ILE A 106 2.32 3.38 7.59
CA ILE A 106 3.58 3.79 6.96
C ILE A 106 4.07 5.12 7.57
N LEU A 107 3.17 6.09 7.72
CA LEU A 107 3.48 7.41 8.25
C LEU A 107 3.83 7.37 9.74
N ASP A 108 3.06 6.63 10.55
CA ASP A 108 3.29 6.49 11.99
C ASP A 108 4.56 5.72 12.30
N PHE A 109 4.80 4.61 11.59
CA PHE A 109 6.04 3.86 11.70
C PHE A 109 7.23 4.74 11.31
N GLY A 110 7.11 5.48 10.20
CA GLY A 110 8.13 6.42 9.77
C GLY A 110 8.44 7.47 10.83
N LYS A 111 7.41 8.10 11.40
CA LYS A 111 7.56 9.10 12.46
C LYS A 111 8.16 8.52 13.75
N ARG A 112 7.73 7.33 14.16
CA ARG A 112 8.18 6.67 15.39
C ARG A 112 9.66 6.32 15.37
N PHE A 113 10.17 5.90 14.22
CA PHE A 113 11.57 5.49 14.05
C PHE A 113 12.45 6.55 13.38
N GLY A 114 11.92 7.75 13.09
CA GLY A 114 12.67 8.83 12.45
C GLY A 114 13.05 8.54 11.00
N LEU A 115 12.23 7.77 10.28
CA LEU A 115 12.42 7.44 8.87
C LEU A 115 11.92 8.57 7.97
N THR A 116 12.49 8.66 6.79
CA THR A 116 12.03 9.61 5.77
C THR A 116 11.06 8.91 4.84
N VAL A 117 9.81 9.39 4.77
CA VAL A 117 8.78 8.88 3.84
C VAL A 117 8.61 9.88 2.71
N GLN A 118 8.68 9.40 1.47
CA GLN A 118 8.40 10.19 0.27
C GLN A 118 7.25 9.54 -0.49
N GLN A 119 6.22 10.32 -0.82
CA GLN A 119 5.14 9.88 -1.70
C GLN A 119 5.49 10.27 -3.14
N GLU A 120 5.62 9.29 -4.04
CA GLU A 120 5.73 9.58 -5.46
C GLU A 120 4.33 9.92 -5.98
N LYS A 121 4.14 11.17 -6.43
CA LYS A 121 2.96 11.54 -7.20
C LYS A 121 3.18 11.10 -8.64
N GLU A 122 2.27 10.29 -9.19
CA GLU A 122 2.26 10.01 -10.63
C GLU A 122 2.14 11.36 -11.37
N GLN A 123 3.12 11.71 -12.19
CA GLN A 123 2.98 12.79 -13.15
C GLN A 123 1.87 12.36 -14.11
N GLN A 124 0.76 13.09 -14.12
CA GLN A 124 -0.23 12.97 -15.17
C GLN A 124 0.50 13.31 -16.48
N VAL A 125 0.69 12.30 -17.32
CA VAL A 125 1.07 12.53 -18.70
C VAL A 125 -0.14 13.19 -19.32
N GLU A 126 -0.09 14.51 -19.50
CA GLU A 126 -1.02 15.21 -20.38
C GLU A 126 -0.81 14.59 -21.76
N GLU A 127 -1.73 13.69 -22.16
CA GLU A 127 -1.86 13.28 -23.55
C GLU A 127 -2.13 14.56 -24.35
N GLY A 128 -1.09 15.06 -25.01
CA GLY A 128 -1.18 16.22 -25.87
C GLY A 128 -2.24 15.99 -26.94
N GLU A 129 -3.29 16.81 -26.92
CA GLU A 129 -4.21 16.97 -28.03
C GLU A 129 -3.40 17.31 -29.29
N SER A 130 -3.40 16.41 -30.27
CA SER A 130 -2.93 16.64 -31.64
C SER A 130 -4.08 16.52 -32.61
#